data_AF-A0A2A4F6F9-F1
#
_entry.id   AF-A0A2A4F6F9-F1
#
_cell.length_a   1.000
_cell.length_b   1.000
_cell.length_c   1.000
_cell.angle_alpha   90.00
_cell.angle_beta   90.00
_cell.angle_gamma   90.00
#
_symmetry.space_group_name_H-M   'P 1'
#
loop_
_entity.id
_entity.type
_entity.pdbx_description
1 polymer ?
#
loop_
_entity_poly.entity_id
_entity_poly.type
_entity_poly.pdbx_seq_one_letter_code
_entity_poly.pdbx_strand_id
1 'polypeptide(L)'
;MMKEAVFTMKLEAELREEFMAEAEAVHRPASQVLRELMREFVQRQRAAREYDEFLSSKVDVARTSLRAGSGRSNAEVEAKFAKRRAGVASKA
;
A
#
# COMPACT_ATOMS: atom_id res chain seq x y z
N MET A 1 19.35 -11.75 -22.17
CA MET A 1 20.06 -11.36 -20.94
C MET A 1 19.57 -9.99 -20.51
N MET A 2 19.03 -9.84 -19.29
CA MET A 2 18.77 -8.52 -18.72
C MET A 2 20.13 -7.84 -18.51
N LYS A 3 20.34 -6.67 -19.12
CA LYS A 3 21.57 -5.89 -18.93
C LYS A 3 21.62 -5.44 -17.47
N GLU A 4 22.71 -5.79 -16.78
CA GLU A 4 22.99 -5.24 -15.46
C GLU A 4 23.18 -3.72 -15.59
N ALA A 5 22.39 -2.96 -14.85
CA ALA A 5 22.53 -1.52 -14.75
C ALA A 5 23.36 -1.20 -13.51
N VAL A 6 24.44 -0.44 -13.68
CA VAL A 6 25.27 0.04 -12.57
C VAL A 6 24.68 1.34 -12.03
N PHE A 7 24.45 1.39 -10.72
CA PHE A 7 23.97 2.57 -10.03
C PHE A 7 25.10 3.15 -9.16
N THR A 8 25.55 4.36 -9.50
CA THR A 8 26.56 5.09 -8.74
C THR A 8 25.88 6.28 -8.06
N MET A 9 26.04 6.39 -6.74
CA MET A 9 25.56 7.54 -5.96
C MET A 9 26.63 8.03 -5.00
N LYS A 10 26.48 9.28 -4.56
CA LYS A 10 27.31 9.88 -3.51
C LYS A 10 26.62 9.67 -2.16
N LEU A 11 27.37 9.22 -1.17
CA LEU A 11 26.94 9.12 0.21
C LEU A 11 27.95 9.86 1.08
N GLU A 12 27.47 10.35 2.23
CA GLU A 12 28.33 10.78 3.34
C GLU A 12 29.23 9.59 3.76
N ALA A 13 30.47 9.89 4.13
CA ALA A 13 31.46 8.86 4.40
C ALA A 13 31.05 8.03 5.62
N GLU A 14 30.58 8.71 6.66
CA GLU A 14 30.10 8.14 7.91
C GLU A 14 28.92 7.20 7.66
N LEU A 15 27.91 7.64 6.90
CA LEU A 15 26.75 6.82 6.56
C LEU A 15 27.13 5.56 5.76
N ARG A 16 28.12 5.68 4.86
CA ARG A 16 28.62 4.52 4.11
C ARG A 16 29.27 3.51 5.05
N GLU A 17 30.11 3.96 5.97
CA GLU A 17 30.81 3.10 6.92
C GLU A 17 29.83 2.37 7.84
N GLU A 18 28.87 3.08 8.43
CA GLU A 18 27.81 2.51 9.27
C GLU A 18 27.00 1.47 8.50
N PHE A 19 26.56 1.80 7.28
CA PHE A 19 25.77 0.87 6.47
C PHE A 19 26.54 -0.41 6.12
N MET A 20 27.84 -0.30 5.83
CA MET A 20 28.68 -1.46 5.54
C MET A 20 28.89 -2.34 6.77
N ALA A 21 29.14 -1.72 7.94
CA ALA A 21 29.32 -2.45 9.20
C ALA A 21 28.05 -3.22 9.59
N GLU A 22 26.88 -2.60 9.50
CA GLU A 22 25.60 -3.26 9.80
C GLU A 22 25.28 -4.37 8.80
N ALA A 23 25.54 -4.16 7.50
CA ALA A 23 25.35 -5.17 6.48
C ALA A 23 26.26 -6.40 6.73
N GLU A 24 27.51 -6.17 7.14
CA GLU A 24 28.45 -7.23 7.51
C GLU A 24 28.02 -7.97 8.78
N ALA A 25 27.53 -7.25 9.80
CA ALA A 25 27.05 -7.84 11.05
C ALA A 25 25.88 -8.81 10.85
N VAL A 26 25.02 -8.54 9.85
CA VAL A 26 23.94 -9.46 9.45
C VAL A 26 24.34 -10.43 8.33
N HIS A 27 25.61 -10.44 7.93
CA HIS A 27 26.17 -11.29 6.87
C HIS A 27 25.47 -11.14 5.51
N ARG A 28 25.06 -9.92 5.15
CA ARG A 28 24.38 -9.63 3.89
C ARG A 28 25.20 -8.66 3.03
N PRO A 29 25.30 -8.88 1.72
CA PRO A 29 25.91 -7.90 0.83
C PRO A 29 25.15 -6.57 0.87
N ALA A 30 25.85 -5.46 1.11
CA ALA A 30 25.27 -4.11 1.11
C ALA A 30 24.46 -3.80 -0.17
N SER A 31 24.94 -4.28 -1.33
CA SER A 31 24.24 -4.14 -2.61
C SER A 31 22.91 -4.89 -2.68
N GLN A 32 22.79 -6.02 -1.97
CA GLN A 32 21.53 -6.74 -1.84
C GLN A 32 20.54 -5.96 -0.98
N VAL A 33 20.98 -5.47 0.19
CA VAL A 33 20.16 -4.66 1.08
C VAL A 33 19.62 -3.43 0.35
N LEU A 34 20.50 -2.70 -0.35
CA LEU A 34 20.09 -1.54 -1.13
C LEU A 34 19.06 -1.88 -2.20
N ARG A 35 19.24 -3.01 -2.91
CA ARG A 35 18.30 -3.44 -3.95
C ARG A 35 16.92 -3.74 -3.37
N GLU A 36 16.84 -4.34 -2.19
CA GLU A 36 15.58 -4.61 -1.50
C GLU A 36 14.91 -3.30 -1.07
N LEU A 37 15.66 -2.38 -0.44
CA LEU A 37 15.16 -1.06 -0.07
C LEU A 37 14.63 -0.28 -1.28
N MET A 38 15.31 -0.34 -2.42
CA MET A 38 14.85 0.28 -3.66
C MET A 38 13.54 -0.35 -4.16
N ARG A 39 13.40 -1.68 -4.09
CA ARG A 39 12.17 -2.37 -4.50
C ARG A 39 11.00 -2.00 -3.59
N GLU A 40 11.22 -2.01 -2.28
CA GLU A 40 10.23 -1.61 -1.29
C GLU A 40 9.80 -0.16 -1.48
N PHE A 41 10.76 0.74 -1.71
CA PHE A 41 10.45 2.14 -2.01
C PHE A 41 9.55 2.26 -3.24
N VAL A 42 9.91 1.61 -4.35
CA VAL A 42 9.09 1.65 -5.58
C VAL A 42 7.70 1.09 -5.35
N GLN A 43 7.57 -0.04 -4.64
CA GLN A 43 6.28 -0.65 -4.32
C GLN A 43 5.42 0.29 -3.46
N ARG A 44 5.99 0.86 -2.40
CA ARG A 44 5.30 1.81 -1.53
C ARG A 44 4.79 3.02 -2.30
N GLN A 45 5.62 3.58 -3.18
CA GLN A 45 5.22 4.74 -3.99
C GLN A 45 4.15 4.41 -5.03
N ARG A 46 4.14 3.19 -5.57
CA ARG A 46 3.05 2.74 -6.47
C ARG A 46 1.75 2.56 -5.69
N ALA A 47 1.80 1.84 -4.57
CA ALA A 47 0.62 1.62 -3.73
C ALA A 47 -0.01 2.93 -3.25
N ALA A 48 0.80 3.93 -2.88
CA ALA A 48 0.30 5.24 -2.51
C ALA A 48 -0.47 5.93 -3.66
N ARG A 49 0.11 5.97 -4.87
CA ARG A 49 -0.56 6.55 -6.03
C ARG A 49 -1.83 5.82 -6.42
N GLU A 50 -1.78 4.49 -6.43
CA GLU A 50 -2.95 3.64 -6.71
C GLU A 50 -4.06 3.86 -5.68
N TYR A 51 -3.70 4.01 -4.40
CA TYR A 51 -4.65 4.31 -3.34
C TYR A 51 -5.29 5.69 -3.52
N ASP A 52 -4.51 6.71 -3.86
CA ASP A 52 -5.03 8.06 -4.11
C ASP A 52 -5.99 8.08 -5.30
N GLU A 53 -5.65 7.40 -6.40
CA GLU A 53 -6.52 7.25 -7.57
C GLU A 53 -7.82 6.52 -7.22
N PHE A 54 -7.72 5.40 -6.49
CA PHE A 54 -8.87 4.65 -6.01
C PHE A 54 -9.76 5.51 -5.10
N LEU A 55 -9.18 6.24 -4.15
CA LEU A 55 -9.92 7.06 -3.21
C LEU A 55 -10.65 8.20 -3.93
N SER A 56 -9.97 8.88 -4.85
CA SER A 56 -10.55 9.93 -5.69
C SER A 56 -11.75 9.40 -6.47
N SER A 57 -11.58 8.29 -7.20
CA SER A 57 -12.65 7.64 -7.97
C SER A 57 -13.83 7.24 -7.08
N LYS A 58 -13.57 6.62 -5.92
CA LYS A 58 -14.60 6.22 -4.96
C LYS A 58 -15.41 7.41 -4.45
N VAL A 59 -14.74 8.51 -4.13
CA VAL A 59 -15.39 9.74 -3.67
C VAL A 59 -16.27 10.34 -4.77
N ASP A 60 -15.81 10.38 -6.01
CA ASP A 60 -16.58 10.92 -7.12
C ASP A 60 -17.83 10.11 -7.45
N VAL A 61 -17.71 8.77 -7.40
CA VAL A 61 -18.86 7.86 -7.51
C VAL A 61 -19.85 8.11 -6.37
N ALA A 62 -19.37 8.21 -5.12
CA ALA A 62 -20.23 8.46 -3.96
C ALA A 62 -20.95 9.82 -4.06
N ARG A 63 -20.23 10.89 -4.44
CA ARG A 63 -20.81 12.22 -4.64
C ARG A 63 -21.86 12.23 -5.75
N THR A 64 -21.62 11.50 -6.84
CA THR A 64 -22.58 11.37 -7.94
C THR A 64 -23.83 10.62 -7.51
N SER A 65 -23.68 9.53 -6.75
CA SER A 65 -24.80 8.78 -6.15
C SER A 65 -25.64 9.65 -5.22
N LEU A 66 -24.99 10.45 -4.36
CA LEU A 66 -25.68 11.39 -3.48
C LEU A 66 -26.47 12.45 -4.26
N ARG A 67 -25.86 13.07 -5.28
CA ARG A 67 -26.54 14.04 -6.14
C ARG A 67 -27.72 13.43 -6.90
N ALA A 68 -27.63 12.15 -7.26
CA ALA A 68 -28.70 11.40 -7.90
C ALA A 68 -29.76 10.87 -6.92
N GLY A 69 -29.68 11.20 -5.63
CA GLY A 69 -30.64 10.74 -4.61
C GLY A 69 -30.60 9.23 -4.34
N SER A 70 -29.55 8.53 -4.76
CA SER A 70 -29.41 7.08 -4.65
C SER A 70 -28.88 6.62 -3.28
N GLY A 71 -28.98 7.48 -2.26
CA GLY A 71 -28.63 7.18 -0.87
C GLY A 71 -29.65 6.27 -0.20
N ARG A 72 -29.25 5.68 0.93
CA ARG A 72 -30.14 4.91 1.83
C ARG A 72 -30.07 5.50 3.22
N SER A 73 -31.16 5.43 3.96
CA SER A 73 -31.18 5.84 5.36
C SER A 73 -30.40 4.87 6.23
N ASN A 74 -29.90 5.36 7.37
CA ASN A 74 -29.22 4.53 8.34
C ASN A 74 -30.11 3.37 8.83
N ALA A 75 -31.39 3.63 9.05
CA ALA A 75 -32.36 2.63 9.51
C ALA A 75 -32.52 1.47 8.50
N GLU A 76 -32.60 1.76 7.21
CA GLU A 76 -32.68 0.73 6.16
C GLU A 76 -31.39 -0.12 6.09
N VAL A 77 -30.24 0.52 6.28
CA VAL A 77 -28.93 -0.17 6.32
C VAL A 77 -28.88 -1.11 7.52
N GLU A 78 -29.22 -0.64 8.72
CA GLU A 78 -29.22 -1.46 9.93
C GLU A 78 -30.17 -2.65 9.82
N ALA A 79 -31.39 -2.43 9.34
CA ALA A 79 -32.35 -3.50 9.14
C ALA A 79 -31.84 -4.57 8.14
N LYS A 80 -31.19 -4.13 7.06
CA LYS A 80 -30.59 -5.04 6.07
C LYS A 80 -29.45 -5.87 6.68
N PHE A 81 -28.54 -5.24 7.43
CA PHE A 81 -27.41 -5.94 8.02
C PHE A 81 -27.82 -6.83 9.20
N ALA A 82 -28.82 -6.46 9.98
CA ALA A 82 -29.42 -7.32 11.01
C ALA A 82 -29.95 -8.63 10.40
N LYS A 83 -30.70 -8.55 9.29
CA LYS A 83 -31.17 -9.74 8.55
C LYS A 83 -30.02 -10.60 8.05
N ARG A 84 -28.95 -10.00 7.50
CA ARG A 84 -27.77 -10.75 7.04
C ARG A 84 -27.07 -11.49 8.17
N ARG A 85 -26.88 -10.83 9.33
CA ARG A 85 -26.25 -11.46 10.51
C ARG A 85 -27.09 -12.63 11.04
N ALA A 86 -28.41 -12.44 11.15
CA ALA A 86 -29.32 -13.51 11.58
C ALA A 86 -29.26 -14.73 10.65
N GLY A 87 -29.19 -14.52 9.33
CA GLY A 87 -29.11 -15.60 8.35
C GLY A 87 -27.77 -16.35 8.30
N VAL A 88 -26.69 -15.75 8.83
CA VAL A 88 -25.42 -16.47 9.04
C VAL A 88 -25.47 -17.26 10.35
N ALA A 89 -26.01 -16.67 11.42
CA ALA A 89 -26.17 -17.34 12.71
C ALA A 89 -27.14 -18.53 12.66
N SER A 90 -28.17 -18.48 11.80
CA SER A 90 -29.11 -19.59 11.62
C SER A 90 -28.59 -20.74 10.75
N LYS A 91 -27.38 -20.61 10.19
CA LYS A 91 -26.72 -21.62 9.33
C LYS A 91 -25.52 -22.29 10.01
N ALA A 92 -25.22 -21.89 11.24
CA ALA A 92 -24.26 -22.54 12.14
C ALA A 92 -25.01 -23.46 13.09
#